data_AF-A0A964Y0V5-F1
#
_entry.id   AF-A0A964Y0V5-F1
#
_cell.length_a   1.000
_cell.length_b   1.000
_cell.length_c   1.000
_cell.angle_alpha   90.00
_cell.angle_beta   90.00
_cell.angle_gamma   90.00
#
_symmetry.space_group_name_H-M   'P 1'
#
loop_
_entity.id
_entity.type
_entity.pdbx_description
1 polymer ?
#
loop_
_entity_poly.entity_id
_entity_poly.type
_entity_poly.pdbx_seq_one_letter_code
_entity_poly.pdbx_strand_id
1 'polypeptide(L)'
;MRSPDAWFGIWQQRRWINWLLLPLSGLARTWWWFRRLVIQPQEVPAAVVVVGNLWPGGTGKTPIVMALVKGLQSQGFKVGVLSRGHGRTSDATALIRPNSLASEVGDEPLLIHRNSRAPVAVGRSRVAAAQLLLRHHPEVQVLICDDGLQHLQLAHDLALVVMD
;
A
#
# COMPACT_ATOMS: atom_id res chain seq x y z
N MET A 1 33.69 -20.87 -4.53
CA MET A 1 32.77 -20.97 -5.68
C MET A 1 31.92 -22.22 -5.50
N ARG A 2 30.65 -22.05 -5.08
CA ARG A 2 29.61 -23.09 -5.07
C ARG A 2 28.50 -22.56 -5.99
N SER A 3 27.98 -23.40 -6.87
CA SER A 3 27.10 -23.00 -7.97
C SER A 3 25.69 -22.57 -7.46
N PRO A 4 25.02 -21.59 -8.10
CA PRO A 4 23.71 -21.05 -7.69
C PRO A 4 22.49 -21.99 -7.86
N ASP A 5 22.71 -23.20 -8.36
CA ASP A 5 21.68 -24.06 -8.95
C ASP A 5 20.92 -24.94 -7.92
N ALA A 6 21.39 -24.98 -6.67
CA ALA A 6 20.84 -25.87 -5.64
C ALA A 6 19.48 -25.44 -5.06
N TRP A 7 19.05 -24.19 -5.25
CA TRP A 7 17.81 -23.66 -4.66
C TRP A 7 16.57 -23.83 -5.56
N PHE A 8 16.73 -23.98 -6.87
CA PHE A 8 15.61 -24.10 -7.81
C PHE A 8 14.97 -25.51 -7.85
N GLY A 9 15.70 -26.56 -7.43
CA GLY A 9 15.21 -27.94 -7.48
C GLY A 9 14.21 -28.35 -6.38
N ILE A 10 14.15 -27.61 -5.27
CA ILE A 10 13.33 -27.99 -4.10
C ILE A 10 11.83 -27.67 -4.33
N TRP A 11 11.52 -26.71 -5.19
CA TRP A 11 10.13 -26.30 -5.47
C TRP A 11 9.39 -27.25 -6.43
N GLN A 12 10.08 -28.10 -7.19
CA GLN A 12 9.44 -29.01 -8.16
C GLN A 12 9.13 -30.42 -7.63
N GLN A 13 9.72 -30.87 -6.52
CA GLN A 13 9.70 -32.29 -6.16
C GLN A 13 8.65 -32.76 -5.12
N ARG A 14 7.79 -31.89 -4.58
CA ARG A 14 6.80 -32.28 -3.54
C ARG A 14 5.33 -32.17 -4.00
N ARG A 15 5.02 -32.81 -5.12
CA ARG A 15 3.67 -32.85 -5.75
C ARG A 15 2.55 -33.34 -4.82
N TRP A 16 2.83 -34.21 -3.85
CA TRP A 16 1.82 -34.77 -2.94
C TRP A 16 1.54 -33.88 -1.72
N ILE A 17 2.53 -33.14 -1.22
CA ILE A 17 2.37 -32.19 -0.11
C ILE A 17 1.49 -31.00 -0.53
N ASN A 18 1.51 -30.64 -1.82
CA ASN A 18 0.61 -29.64 -2.36
C ASN A 18 -0.87 -30.02 -2.21
N TRP A 19 -1.21 -31.32 -2.19
CA TRP A 19 -2.59 -31.77 -1.96
C TRP A 19 -3.06 -31.55 -0.52
N LEU A 20 -2.15 -31.62 0.45
CA LEU A 20 -2.43 -31.24 1.84
C LEU A 20 -2.62 -29.72 1.99
N LEU A 21 -2.02 -28.92 1.11
CA LEU A 21 -2.20 -27.47 1.07
C LEU A 21 -3.46 -27.04 0.28
N LEU A 22 -4.07 -27.90 -0.53
CA LEU A 22 -5.30 -27.62 -1.26
C LEU A 22 -6.50 -27.27 -0.35
N PRO A 23 -6.85 -28.04 0.71
CA PRO A 23 -7.95 -27.65 1.59
C PRO A 23 -7.66 -26.34 2.33
N LEU A 24 -6.41 -26.10 2.74
CA LEU A 24 -6.00 -24.87 3.40
C LEU A 24 -6.09 -23.65 2.47
N SER A 25 -5.67 -23.80 1.21
CA SER A 25 -5.81 -22.76 0.18
C SER A 25 -7.27 -22.51 -0.21
N GLY A 26 -8.11 -23.56 -0.24
CA GLY A 26 -9.56 -23.45 -0.39
C GLY A 26 -10.18 -22.59 0.71
N LEU A 27 -9.85 -22.87 1.98
CA LEU A 27 -10.30 -22.10 3.13
C LEU A 27 -9.85 -20.64 3.08
N ALA A 28 -8.60 -20.38 2.70
CA ALA A 28 -8.09 -19.02 2.55
C ALA A 28 -8.84 -18.24 1.45
N ARG A 29 -9.13 -18.90 0.32
CA ARG A 29 -9.91 -18.30 -0.78
C ARG A 29 -11.34 -18.01 -0.39
N THR A 30 -12.03 -18.95 0.26
CA THR A 30 -13.40 -18.75 0.74
C THR A 30 -13.46 -17.63 1.76
N TRP A 31 -12.51 -17.56 2.69
CA TRP A 31 -12.41 -16.48 3.66
C TRP A 31 -12.18 -15.12 3.00
N TRP A 32 -11.26 -15.03 2.03
CA TRP A 32 -11.01 -13.78 1.30
C TRP A 32 -12.22 -13.33 0.47
N TRP A 33 -12.93 -14.28 -0.16
CA TRP A 33 -14.15 -13.99 -0.91
C TRP A 33 -15.27 -13.49 0.02
N PHE A 34 -15.45 -14.16 1.17
CA PHE A 34 -16.40 -13.72 2.20
C PHE A 34 -16.08 -12.31 2.71
N ARG A 35 -14.79 -12.00 2.95
CA ARG A 35 -14.37 -10.63 3.33
C ARG A 35 -14.74 -9.59 2.28
N ARG A 36 -14.61 -9.91 0.99
CA ARG A 36 -15.03 -9.00 -0.09
C ARG A 36 -16.54 -8.75 -0.11
N LEU A 37 -17.34 -9.75 0.25
CA LEU A 37 -18.80 -9.61 0.32
C LEU A 37 -19.27 -8.79 1.53
N VAL A 38 -18.58 -8.93 2.66
CA VAL A 38 -18.99 -8.29 3.92
C VAL A 38 -18.42 -6.88 4.08
N ILE A 39 -17.24 -6.60 3.52
CA ILE A 39 -16.61 -5.29 3.64
C ILE A 39 -17.26 -4.32 2.66
N GLN A 40 -17.97 -3.32 3.17
CA GLN A 40 -18.45 -2.20 2.36
C GLN A 40 -17.33 -1.17 2.15
N PRO A 41 -16.97 -0.87 0.89
CA PRO A 41 -16.03 0.21 0.59
C PRO A 41 -16.59 1.56 1.02
N GLN A 42 -15.74 2.41 1.57
CA GLN A 42 -16.05 3.79 1.92
C GLN A 42 -15.40 4.72 0.91
N GLU A 43 -16.21 5.59 0.33
CA GLU A 43 -15.78 6.62 -0.60
C GLU A 43 -15.24 7.84 0.14
N VAL A 44 -14.38 8.58 -0.55
CA VAL A 44 -13.81 9.85 -0.08
C VAL A 44 -13.89 10.87 -1.21
N PRO A 45 -13.96 12.18 -0.92
CA PRO A 45 -14.12 13.22 -1.96
C PRO A 45 -12.82 13.52 -2.72
N ALA A 46 -12.10 12.49 -3.17
CA ALA A 46 -10.90 12.57 -4.00
C ALA A 46 -10.74 11.27 -4.79
N ALA A 47 -10.13 11.33 -5.98
CA ALA A 47 -9.80 10.13 -6.75
C ALA A 47 -8.74 9.31 -6.02
N VAL A 48 -8.94 8.01 -5.84
CA VAL A 48 -8.05 7.14 -5.09
C VAL A 48 -7.35 6.15 -6.04
N VAL A 49 -6.02 6.27 -6.12
CA VAL A 49 -5.14 5.36 -6.86
C VAL A 49 -4.36 4.49 -5.87
N VAL A 50 -4.53 3.18 -5.95
CA VAL A 50 -3.78 2.22 -5.15
C VAL A 50 -2.55 1.75 -5.91
N VAL A 51 -1.40 1.74 -5.26
CA VAL A 51 -0.17 1.10 -5.76
C VAL A 51 0.16 -0.08 -4.85
N GLY A 52 0.33 -1.27 -5.40
CA GLY A 52 0.68 -2.43 -4.59
C GLY A 52 1.33 -3.56 -5.37
N ASN A 53 1.71 -4.63 -4.65
CA ASN A 53 2.34 -5.82 -5.21
C ASN A 53 1.59 -7.06 -4.80
N LEU A 54 1.64 -8.06 -5.67
CA LEU A 54 1.08 -9.38 -5.41
C LEU A 54 2.03 -10.26 -4.58
N TRP A 55 3.34 -9.98 -4.62
CA TRP A 55 4.37 -10.78 -3.96
C TRP A 55 5.07 -10.00 -2.84
N PRO A 56 5.33 -10.61 -1.66
CA PRO A 56 6.17 -10.00 -0.64
C PRO A 56 7.63 -9.94 -1.11
N GLY A 57 8.20 -8.74 -1.18
CA GLY A 57 9.57 -8.49 -1.65
C GLY A 57 9.82 -7.00 -1.90
N GLY A 58 11.11 -6.59 -1.93
CA GLY A 58 11.54 -5.22 -2.23
C GLY A 58 11.30 -4.87 -3.70
N THR A 59 10.08 -4.45 -4.01
CA THR A 59 9.51 -4.50 -5.36
C THR A 59 9.49 -3.15 -6.09
N GLY A 60 10.30 -2.19 -5.64
CA GLY A 60 10.40 -0.88 -6.31
C GLY A 60 9.12 -0.02 -6.27
N LYS A 61 8.14 -0.33 -5.39
CA LYS A 61 6.92 0.48 -5.21
C LYS A 61 7.23 1.93 -4.89
N THR A 62 8.16 2.18 -3.97
CA THR A 62 8.45 3.53 -3.48
C THR A 62 8.93 4.46 -4.60
N PRO A 63 9.86 4.05 -5.50
CA PRO A 63 10.15 4.77 -6.74
C PRO A 63 8.90 5.06 -7.61
N ILE A 64 8.02 4.09 -7.80
CA ILE A 64 6.81 4.24 -8.63
C ILE A 64 5.81 5.21 -8.00
N VAL A 65 5.57 5.09 -6.69
CA VAL A 65 4.73 6.03 -5.93
C VAL A 65 5.28 7.45 -6.06
N MET A 66 6.59 7.65 -5.86
CA MET A 66 7.21 8.97 -6.02
C MET A 66 7.10 9.51 -7.44
N ALA A 67 7.30 8.66 -8.46
CA ALA A 67 7.16 9.05 -9.86
C ALA A 67 5.72 9.47 -10.19
N LEU A 68 4.74 8.71 -9.70
CA LEU A 68 3.31 9.00 -9.89
C LEU A 68 2.91 10.32 -9.21
N VAL A 69 3.34 10.52 -7.96
CA VAL A 69 3.09 11.78 -7.23
C VAL A 69 3.65 12.97 -8.02
N LYS A 70 4.92 12.89 -8.43
CA LYS A 70 5.58 13.98 -9.15
C LYS A 70 4.97 14.23 -10.52
N GLY A 71 4.63 13.17 -11.26
CA GLY A 71 4.01 13.27 -12.59
C GLY A 71 2.61 13.90 -12.56
N LEU A 72 1.81 13.58 -11.55
CA LEU A 72 0.50 14.21 -11.36
C LEU A 72 0.65 15.66 -10.90
N GLN A 73 1.58 15.94 -9.98
CA GLN A 73 1.89 17.31 -9.55
C GLN A 73 2.38 18.18 -10.71
N SER A 74 3.20 17.64 -11.63
CA SER A 74 3.67 18.39 -12.80
C SER A 74 2.56 18.73 -13.80
N GLN A 75 1.45 17.99 -13.74
CA GLN A 75 0.21 18.29 -14.49
C GLN A 75 -0.73 19.25 -13.73
N GLY A 76 -0.33 19.72 -12.54
CA GLY A 76 -1.08 20.69 -11.74
C GLY A 76 -2.03 20.08 -10.70
N PHE A 77 -2.13 18.75 -10.61
CA PHE A 77 -3.00 18.11 -9.62
C PHE A 77 -2.47 18.31 -8.20
N LYS A 78 -3.41 18.49 -7.25
CA LYS A 78 -3.11 18.44 -5.81
C LYS A 78 -3.19 16.99 -5.34
N VAL A 79 -2.03 16.44 -4.98
CA VAL A 79 -1.88 15.01 -4.67
C VAL A 79 -1.56 14.82 -3.20
N GLY A 80 -2.25 13.88 -2.55
CA GLY A 80 -1.94 13.39 -1.21
C GLY A 80 -1.51 11.92 -1.23
N VAL A 81 -0.77 11.49 -0.22
CA VAL A 81 -0.29 10.09 -0.11
C VAL A 81 -0.78 9.45 1.18
N LEU A 82 -1.21 8.19 1.08
CA LEU A 82 -1.59 7.35 2.19
C LEU A 82 -0.60 6.19 2.30
N SER A 83 -0.05 5.95 3.49
CA SER A 83 0.84 4.81 3.72
C SER A 83 0.62 4.17 5.09
N ARG A 84 1.11 2.93 5.27
CA ARG A 84 0.93 2.19 6.52
C ARG A 84 1.80 2.78 7.63
N GLY A 85 2.93 3.37 7.24
CA GLY A 85 4.01 3.72 8.16
C GLY A 85 4.74 2.49 8.65
N HIS A 86 5.36 1.74 7.73
CA HIS A 86 6.17 0.58 8.14
C HIS A 86 7.32 1.02 9.06
N GLY A 87 7.59 0.25 10.12
CA GLY A 87 8.66 0.54 11.08
C GLY A 87 8.36 1.58 12.17
N ARG A 88 7.14 2.15 12.22
CA ARG A 88 6.76 3.11 13.26
C ARG A 88 6.34 2.43 14.57
N THR A 89 6.44 3.16 15.67
CA THR A 89 6.09 2.68 17.02
C THR A 89 4.60 2.76 17.34
N SER A 90 3.84 3.61 16.64
CA SER A 90 2.42 3.85 16.90
C SER A 90 1.54 3.49 15.71
N ASP A 91 0.46 2.75 15.97
CA ASP A 91 -0.54 2.44 14.94
C ASP A 91 -1.54 3.58 14.68
N ALA A 92 -1.47 4.67 15.46
CA ALA A 92 -2.38 5.79 15.35
C ALA A 92 -2.36 6.42 13.94
N THR A 93 -3.49 6.99 13.53
CA THR A 93 -3.53 7.75 12.28
C THR A 93 -2.90 9.12 12.50
N ALA A 94 -1.96 9.52 11.66
CA ALA A 94 -1.24 10.78 11.81
C ALA A 94 -0.90 11.39 10.44
N LEU A 95 -0.86 12.72 10.40
CA LEU A 95 -0.27 13.47 9.30
C LEU A 95 1.22 13.68 9.55
N ILE A 96 2.03 13.50 8.51
CA ILE A 96 3.45 13.84 8.55
C ILE A 96 3.58 15.36 8.63
N ARG A 97 4.38 15.81 9.60
CA ARG A 97 4.74 17.20 9.80
C ARG A 97 6.21 17.42 9.40
N PRO A 98 6.65 18.67 9.19
CA PRO A 98 8.04 18.95 8.84
C PRO A 98 9.08 18.34 9.80
N ASN A 99 8.74 18.28 11.10
CA ASN A 99 9.62 17.76 12.15
C ASN A 99 9.26 16.32 12.61
N SER A 100 8.40 15.61 11.86
CA SER A 100 8.06 14.23 12.20
C SER A 100 9.27 13.32 12.16
N LEU A 101 9.37 12.43 13.15
CA LEU A 101 10.44 11.44 13.23
C LEU A 101 10.02 10.17 12.49
N ALA A 102 10.98 9.46 11.91
CA ALA A 102 10.71 8.19 11.25
C ALA A 102 10.14 7.12 12.21
N SER A 103 10.51 7.18 13.49
CA SER A 103 9.92 6.33 14.53
C SER A 103 8.40 6.56 14.70
N GLU A 104 7.88 7.72 14.33
CA GLU A 104 6.45 8.07 14.48
C GLU A 104 5.65 7.74 13.22
N VAL A 105 6.24 7.95 12.05
CA VAL A 105 5.51 7.89 10.76
C VAL A 105 6.04 6.85 9.79
N GLY A 106 7.18 6.23 10.09
CA GLY A 106 7.89 5.29 9.22
C GLY A 106 8.89 6.00 8.30
N ASP A 107 9.92 5.27 7.88
CA ASP A 107 10.97 5.79 7.00
C ASP A 107 10.45 6.11 5.59
N GLU A 108 9.70 5.19 4.99
CA GLU A 108 9.22 5.34 3.60
C GLU A 108 8.25 6.53 3.45
N PRO A 109 7.23 6.70 4.31
CA PRO A 109 6.31 7.84 4.17
C PRO A 109 7.01 9.18 4.39
N LEU A 110 7.97 9.22 5.32
CA LEU A 110 8.78 10.41 5.56
C LEU A 110 9.66 10.75 4.35
N LEU A 111 10.24 9.73 3.71
CA LEU A 111 11.00 9.89 2.46
C LEU A 111 10.12 10.44 1.34
N ILE A 112 8.92 9.89 1.15
CA ILE A 112 7.95 10.36 0.14
C ILE A 112 7.60 11.82 0.40
N HIS A 113 7.25 12.18 1.65
CA HIS A 113 6.91 13.56 2.02
C HIS A 113 8.06 14.52 1.71
N ARG A 114 9.29 14.18 2.13
CA ARG A 114 10.48 15.02 1.90
C ARG A 114 10.79 15.22 0.41
N ASN A 115 10.63 14.19 -0.41
CA ASN A 115 11.00 14.23 -1.83
C ASN A 115 9.92 14.83 -2.75
N SER A 116 8.64 14.70 -2.38
CA SER A 116 7.51 15.15 -3.20
C SER A 116 6.84 16.41 -2.66
N ARG A 117 7.08 16.76 -1.39
CA ARG A 117 6.36 17.79 -0.64
C ARG A 117 4.84 17.58 -0.59
N ALA A 118 4.34 16.42 -1.02
CA ALA A 118 2.93 16.10 -0.93
C ALA A 118 2.52 15.92 0.54
N PRO A 119 1.29 16.29 0.94
CA PRO A 119 0.74 15.89 2.23
C PRO A 119 0.68 14.36 2.30
N VAL A 120 1.15 13.81 3.42
CA VAL A 120 1.20 12.36 3.65
C VAL A 120 0.52 12.03 4.97
N ALA A 121 -0.41 11.09 4.94
CA ALA A 121 -1.03 10.52 6.13
C ALA A 121 -0.64 9.05 6.28
N VAL A 122 -0.35 8.67 7.53
CA VAL A 122 -0.02 7.31 7.92
C VAL A 122 -1.08 6.76 8.85
N GLY A 123 -1.38 5.47 8.73
CA GLY A 123 -2.41 4.84 9.55
C GLY A 123 -2.64 3.39 9.16
N ARG A 124 -3.16 2.58 10.10
CA ARG A 124 -3.63 1.23 9.81
C ARG A 124 -4.93 1.24 9.00
N SER A 125 -5.85 2.16 9.31
CA SER A 125 -7.05 2.38 8.52
C SER A 125 -6.78 3.38 7.41
N ARG A 126 -6.88 2.93 6.16
CA ARG A 126 -6.72 3.79 4.98
C ARG A 126 -7.81 4.83 4.87
N VAL A 127 -9.03 4.48 5.25
CA VAL A 127 -10.15 5.40 5.28
C VAL A 127 -9.91 6.50 6.30
N ALA A 128 -9.50 6.15 7.53
CA ALA A 128 -9.23 7.15 8.56
C ALA A 128 -8.06 8.07 8.17
N ALA A 129 -7.01 7.53 7.55
CA ALA A 129 -5.90 8.31 7.02
C ALA A 129 -6.34 9.25 5.90
N ALA A 130 -7.16 8.78 4.95
CA ALA A 130 -7.72 9.59 3.87
C ALA A 130 -8.58 10.73 4.41
N GLN A 131 -9.51 10.43 5.33
CA GLN A 131 -10.37 11.43 5.96
C GLN A 131 -9.58 12.44 6.79
N LEU A 132 -8.52 12.01 7.48
CA LEU A 132 -7.64 12.94 8.19
C LEU A 132 -6.91 13.86 7.21
N LEU A 133 -6.35 13.29 6.13
CA LEU A 133 -5.62 14.06 5.11
C LEU A 133 -6.54 15.09 4.45
N LEU A 134 -7.71 14.68 3.95
CA LEU A 134 -8.64 15.56 3.26
C LEU A 134 -9.26 16.63 4.16
N ARG A 135 -9.37 16.36 5.47
CA ARG A 135 -9.80 17.41 6.43
C ARG A 135 -8.77 18.53 6.57
N HIS A 136 -7.48 18.21 6.52
CA HIS A 136 -6.41 19.21 6.63
C HIS A 136 -5.99 19.80 5.27
N HIS A 137 -6.21 19.05 4.20
CA HIS A 137 -5.86 19.40 2.83
C HIS A 137 -7.06 19.17 1.90
N PRO A 138 -8.14 19.96 2.04
CA PRO A 138 -9.35 19.82 1.24
C PRO A 138 -9.13 20.09 -0.25
N GLU A 139 -8.01 20.73 -0.61
CA GLU A 139 -7.61 20.96 -2.00
C GLU A 139 -7.12 19.70 -2.72
N VAL A 140 -6.83 18.61 -2.00
CA VAL A 140 -6.31 17.37 -2.60
C VAL A 140 -7.38 16.72 -3.48
N GLN A 141 -7.02 16.50 -4.74
CA GLN A 141 -7.89 15.93 -5.77
C GLN A 141 -7.60 14.44 -6.00
N VAL A 142 -6.34 14.02 -5.78
CA VAL A 142 -5.89 12.64 -5.99
C VAL A 142 -5.17 12.12 -4.75
N LEU A 143 -5.57 10.96 -4.28
CA LEU A 143 -4.93 10.20 -3.21
C LEU A 143 -4.18 9.01 -3.79
N ILE A 144 -2.89 8.90 -3.49
CA ILE A 144 -2.10 7.73 -3.83
C ILE A 144 -1.92 6.87 -2.58
N CYS A 145 -2.43 5.65 -2.61
CA CYS A 145 -2.35 4.71 -1.50
C CYS A 145 -1.25 3.67 -1.75
N ASP A 146 -0.18 3.75 -0.98
CA ASP A 146 0.89 2.76 -0.96
C ASP A 146 0.44 1.52 -0.16
N ASP A 147 0.50 0.36 -0.82
CA ASP A 147 0.10 -0.96 -0.33
C ASP A 147 -1.40 -1.08 0.04
N GLY A 148 -2.25 -0.47 -0.79
CA GLY A 148 -3.72 -0.48 -0.62
C GLY A 148 -4.44 -1.75 -1.08
N LEU A 149 -3.79 -2.66 -1.82
CA LEU A 149 -4.47 -3.79 -2.48
C LEU A 149 -5.18 -4.75 -1.49
N GLN A 150 -4.75 -4.78 -0.24
CA GLN A 150 -5.36 -5.59 0.83
C GLN A 150 -6.40 -4.82 1.67
N HIS A 151 -6.53 -3.50 1.45
CA HIS A 151 -7.40 -2.61 2.21
C HIS A 151 -8.71 -2.36 1.46
N LEU A 152 -9.61 -3.36 1.49
CA LEU A 152 -10.90 -3.34 0.82
C LEU A 152 -11.89 -2.26 1.31
N GLN A 153 -11.61 -1.65 2.48
CA GLN A 153 -12.49 -0.64 3.08
C GLN A 153 -12.38 0.74 2.45
N LEU A 154 -11.26 1.08 1.79
CA LEU A 154 -11.16 2.33 1.05
C LEU A 154 -11.53 2.03 -0.41
N ALA A 155 -12.60 2.67 -0.90
CA ALA A 155 -12.93 2.62 -2.31
C ALA A 155 -11.78 3.20 -3.12
N HIS A 156 -11.41 2.54 -4.21
CA HIS A 156 -10.36 2.99 -5.11
C HIS A 156 -10.83 2.92 -6.55
N ASP A 157 -10.49 3.96 -7.30
CA ASP A 157 -10.89 4.11 -8.71
C ASP A 157 -9.91 3.39 -9.64
N LEU A 158 -8.65 3.29 -9.23
CA LEU A 158 -7.58 2.65 -10.00
C LEU A 158 -6.66 1.85 -9.09
N ALA A 159 -6.26 0.66 -9.55
CA ALA A 159 -5.23 -0.16 -8.90
C ALA A 159 -4.08 -0.43 -9.87
N LEU A 160 -2.88 0.02 -9.49
CA LEU A 160 -1.62 -0.26 -10.17
C LEU A 160 -0.90 -1.39 -9.43
N VAL A 161 -0.76 -2.51 -10.13
CA VAL A 161 -0.04 -3.69 -9.63
C VAL A 161 1.35 -3.71 -10.23
N VAL A 162 2.36 -3.60 -9.38
CA VAL A 162 3.76 -3.70 -9.81
C VAL A 162 4.18 -5.18 -9.76
N MET A 163 4.86 -5.63 -10.82
CA MET A 163 5.44 -6.96 -10.95
C MET A 163 6.89 -6.81 -11.44
N ASP A 164 7.77 -7.64 -10.91
CA ASP A 164 9.18 -7.78 -11.32
C ASP A 164 9.37 -9.20 -11.88
#